data_AF-A0A6A3F2W7-F1
#
_entry.id   AF-A0A6A3F2W7-F1
#
_cell.length_a   1.000
_cell.length_b   1.000
_cell.length_c   1.000
_cell.angle_alpha   90.00
_cell.angle_beta   90.00
_cell.angle_gamma   90.00
#
_symmetry.space_group_name_H-M   'P 1'
#
loop_
_entity.id
_entity.type
_entity.pdbx_description
1 polymer ?
#
loop_
_entity_poly.entity_id
_entity_poly.type
_entity_poly.pdbx_seq_one_letter_code
_entity_poly.pdbx_strand_id
1 'polypeptide(L)'
;MAPTAIDAQERLYQLSTAAYPLHADSALRPMTPAETEAMEAYLSRRLDLPAPPTFLSCTATAFKRAAMVVFHQEHVEATLIAEVPANARLGRHVPRQSILHELVAGNTPDEAGKVRMKRFIKDVQRIIFDGEHTLSVVFMSHRTVAQWDGAVLRLRGQSLRLHLLGAHVPGLARLRFWPAITLSGLLGRMGSTQFNRSNYSKTSPKFPYWM
;
A
#
# COMPACT_ATOMS: atom_id res chain seq x y z
N MET A 1 -31.58 18.41 -8.46
CA MET A 1 -30.23 18.66 -9.00
C MET A 1 -29.51 17.32 -9.03
N ALA A 2 -29.13 16.80 -10.20
CA ALA A 2 -28.37 15.55 -10.26
C ALA A 2 -26.95 15.77 -9.70
N PRO A 3 -26.39 14.81 -8.93
CA PRO A 3 -25.03 14.93 -8.43
C PRO A 3 -24.05 15.04 -9.61
N THR A 4 -23.02 15.88 -9.48
CA THR A 4 -21.97 15.96 -10.50
C THR A 4 -21.10 14.69 -10.46
N ALA A 5 -20.38 14.40 -11.54
CA ALA A 5 -19.53 13.21 -11.61
C ALA A 5 -18.44 13.17 -10.51
N ILE A 6 -17.97 14.35 -10.07
CA ILE A 6 -17.01 14.50 -8.98
C ILE A 6 -17.66 14.09 -7.65
N ASP A 7 -18.87 14.58 -7.37
CA ASP A 7 -19.61 14.25 -6.13
C ASP A 7 -19.92 12.76 -6.04
N ALA A 8 -20.24 12.14 -7.19
CA ALA A 8 -20.48 10.70 -7.26
C ALA A 8 -19.23 9.89 -6.91
N GLN A 9 -18.07 10.29 -7.43
CA GLN A 9 -16.81 9.60 -7.18
C GLN A 9 -16.31 9.80 -5.74
N GLU A 10 -16.47 10.99 -5.18
CA GLU A 10 -16.17 11.26 -3.78
C GLU A 10 -17.04 10.41 -2.84
N ARG A 11 -18.34 10.29 -3.12
CA ARG A 11 -19.24 9.41 -2.37
C ARG A 11 -18.76 7.95 -2.37
N LEU A 12 -18.35 7.42 -3.53
CA LEU A 12 -17.85 6.04 -3.63
C LEU A 12 -16.52 5.86 -2.88
N TYR A 13 -15.64 6.87 -2.91
CA TYR A 13 -14.41 6.88 -2.13
C TYR A 13 -14.70 6.82 -0.63
N GLN A 14 -15.59 7.70 -0.14
CA GLN A 14 -15.98 7.74 1.27
C GLN A 14 -16.61 6.40 1.71
N LEU A 15 -17.50 5.84 0.89
CA LEU A 15 -18.12 4.54 1.15
C LEU A 15 -17.09 3.42 1.27
N SER A 16 -16.07 3.42 0.40
CA SER A 16 -15.05 2.38 0.31
C SER A 16 -13.93 2.50 1.35
N THR A 17 -13.80 3.66 1.99
CA THR A 17 -12.77 3.93 3.02
C THR A 17 -13.34 4.11 4.42
N ALA A 18 -14.67 4.13 4.55
CA ALA A 18 -15.37 4.16 5.84
C ALA A 18 -14.97 2.97 6.73
N ALA A 19 -15.11 3.15 8.06
CA ALA A 19 -14.86 2.08 9.01
C ALA A 19 -16.03 1.08 9.03
N TYR A 20 -15.73 -0.21 8.84
CA TYR A 20 -16.70 -1.29 8.95
C TYR A 20 -16.23 -2.31 9.98
N PRO A 21 -17.14 -2.90 10.78
CA PRO A 21 -16.79 -3.96 11.70
C PRO A 21 -16.24 -5.18 10.95
N LEU A 22 -15.29 -5.89 11.56
CA LEU A 22 -14.83 -7.16 11.03
C LEU A 22 -15.84 -8.26 11.37
N HIS A 23 -16.41 -8.91 10.36
CA HIS A 23 -17.30 -10.06 10.57
C HIS A 23 -16.58 -11.39 10.33
N ALA A 24 -17.01 -12.40 11.09
CA ALA A 24 -16.70 -13.79 10.80
C ALA A 24 -17.41 -14.23 9.51
N ASP A 25 -16.87 -15.24 8.85
CA ASP A 25 -17.40 -15.73 7.56
C ASP A 25 -18.86 -16.23 7.66
N SER A 26 -19.31 -16.63 8.86
CA SER A 26 -20.69 -17.05 9.13
C SER A 26 -21.68 -15.88 9.30
N ALA A 27 -21.19 -14.64 9.41
CA ALA A 27 -21.99 -13.44 9.70
C ALA A 27 -21.88 -12.38 8.59
N LEU A 28 -21.59 -12.81 7.36
CA LEU A 28 -21.49 -11.92 6.21
C LEU A 28 -22.88 -11.46 5.76
N ARG A 29 -22.97 -10.21 5.33
CA ARG A 29 -24.17 -9.63 4.71
C ARG A 29 -23.97 -9.44 3.20
N PRO A 30 -25.05 -9.37 2.40
CA PRO A 30 -24.93 -8.96 1.01
C PRO A 30 -24.42 -7.52 0.88
N MET A 31 -23.80 -7.23 -0.26
CA MET A 31 -23.46 -5.85 -0.64
C MET A 31 -24.73 -5.07 -0.96
N THR A 32 -24.74 -3.81 -0.55
CA THR A 32 -25.76 -2.85 -0.99
C THR A 32 -25.53 -2.46 -2.46
N PRO A 33 -26.52 -1.85 -3.13
CA PRO A 33 -26.34 -1.36 -4.51
C PRO A 33 -25.17 -0.37 -4.64
N ALA A 34 -25.00 0.52 -3.66
CA ALA A 34 -23.90 1.49 -3.65
C ALA A 34 -22.53 0.83 -3.46
N GLU A 35 -22.43 -0.22 -2.64
CA GLU A 35 -21.19 -0.99 -2.48
C GLU A 35 -20.86 -1.81 -3.73
N THR A 36 -21.88 -2.31 -4.42
CA THR A 36 -21.71 -3.01 -5.69
C THR A 36 -21.17 -2.05 -6.76
N GLU A 37 -21.73 -0.86 -6.86
CA GLU A 37 -21.25 0.22 -7.72
C GLU A 37 -19.80 0.61 -7.39
N ALA A 38 -19.48 0.74 -6.09
CA ALA A 38 -18.11 1.03 -5.65
C ALA A 38 -17.13 -0.09 -6.00
N MET A 39 -17.53 -1.36 -5.81
CA MET A 39 -16.73 -2.52 -6.16
C MET A 39 -16.44 -2.57 -7.67
N GLU A 40 -17.44 -2.30 -8.51
CA GLU A 40 -17.27 -2.24 -9.96
C GLU A 40 -16.36 -1.09 -10.38
N ALA A 41 -16.52 0.11 -9.79
CA ALA A 41 -15.65 1.25 -10.05
C ALA A 41 -14.19 0.97 -9.65
N TYR A 42 -13.99 0.25 -8.54
CA TYR A 42 -12.68 -0.19 -8.06
C TYR A 42 -12.04 -1.22 -9.00
N LEU A 43 -12.75 -2.30 -9.34
CA LEU A 43 -12.24 -3.34 -10.24
C LEU A 43 -11.95 -2.82 -11.66
N SER A 44 -12.74 -1.85 -12.14
CA SER A 44 -12.52 -1.18 -13.43
C SER A 44 -11.46 -0.06 -13.39
N ARG A 45 -10.79 0.15 -12.24
CA ARG A 45 -9.75 1.18 -12.05
C ARG A 45 -10.23 2.61 -12.38
N ARG A 46 -11.53 2.84 -12.16
CA ARG A 46 -12.14 4.18 -12.22
C ARG A 46 -12.11 4.86 -10.85
N LEU A 47 -12.06 4.08 -9.78
CA LEU A 47 -11.95 4.54 -8.40
C LEU A 47 -10.58 4.17 -7.83
N ASP A 48 -9.76 5.19 -7.58
CA ASP A 48 -8.44 5.04 -6.95
C ASP A 48 -8.63 4.96 -5.42
N LEU A 49 -8.13 3.88 -4.81
CA LEU A 49 -8.22 3.63 -3.37
C LEU A 49 -6.84 3.29 -2.79
N PRO A 50 -6.58 3.60 -1.51
CA PRO A 50 -5.33 3.24 -0.82
C PRO A 50 -5.24 1.77 -0.43
N ALA A 51 -6.33 1.02 -0.55
CA ALA A 51 -6.47 -0.37 -0.19
C ALA A 51 -7.76 -0.92 -0.84
N PRO A 52 -7.98 -2.25 -0.84
CA PRO A 52 -9.31 -2.79 -1.16
C PRO A 52 -10.44 -2.13 -0.36
N PRO A 53 -11.67 -2.06 -0.93
CA PRO A 53 -12.80 -1.47 -0.22
C PRO A 53 -13.04 -2.10 1.15
N THR A 54 -13.20 -1.27 2.18
CA THR A 54 -13.25 -1.71 3.59
C THR A 54 -14.51 -2.50 3.92
N PHE A 55 -15.64 -2.23 3.23
CA PHE A 55 -16.89 -2.98 3.41
C PHE A 55 -16.77 -4.48 3.08
N LEU A 56 -15.68 -4.91 2.43
CA LEU A 56 -15.34 -6.32 2.29
C LEU A 56 -15.21 -7.04 3.64
N SER A 57 -14.92 -6.32 4.73
CA SER A 57 -14.89 -6.88 6.09
C SER A 57 -16.23 -7.49 6.53
N CYS A 58 -17.34 -6.98 5.99
CA CYS A 58 -18.70 -7.44 6.28
C CYS A 58 -19.33 -8.28 5.16
N THR A 59 -18.78 -8.22 3.94
CA THR A 59 -19.45 -8.73 2.73
C THR A 59 -18.69 -9.86 2.04
N ALA A 60 -17.43 -10.08 2.42
CA ALA A 60 -16.59 -11.11 1.82
C ALA A 60 -15.90 -11.97 2.88
N THR A 61 -15.72 -13.25 2.55
CA THR A 61 -14.98 -14.20 3.39
C THR A 61 -13.53 -13.78 3.54
N ALA A 62 -12.87 -14.26 4.60
CA ALA A 62 -11.45 -13.99 4.84
C ALA A 62 -10.58 -14.33 3.62
N PHE A 63 -10.88 -15.45 2.94
CA PHE A 63 -10.18 -15.86 1.71
C PHE A 63 -10.34 -14.85 0.57
N LYS A 64 -11.57 -14.40 0.30
CA LYS A 64 -11.84 -13.41 -0.76
C LYS A 64 -11.18 -12.05 -0.45
N ARG A 65 -11.14 -11.65 0.82
CA ARG A 65 -10.43 -10.43 1.24
C ARG A 65 -8.94 -10.53 0.99
N ALA A 66 -8.32 -11.66 1.35
CA ALA A 66 -6.90 -11.89 1.09
C ALA A 66 -6.60 -11.86 -0.41
N ALA A 67 -7.42 -12.52 -1.23
CA ALA A 67 -7.30 -12.45 -2.69
C ALA A 67 -7.43 -11.02 -3.21
N MET A 68 -8.33 -10.20 -2.64
CA MET A 68 -8.48 -8.81 -3.05
C MET A 68 -7.28 -7.93 -2.67
N VAL A 69 -6.63 -8.22 -1.54
CA VAL A 69 -5.38 -7.53 -1.16
C VAL A 69 -4.27 -7.85 -2.16
N VAL A 70 -4.11 -9.11 -2.56
CA VAL A 70 -3.14 -9.51 -3.58
C VAL A 70 -3.47 -8.84 -4.92
N PHE A 71 -4.73 -8.88 -5.35
CA PHE A 71 -5.18 -8.19 -6.56
C PHE A 71 -4.87 -6.68 -6.52
N HIS A 72 -5.09 -6.02 -5.38
CA HIS A 72 -4.78 -4.61 -5.21
C HIS A 72 -3.30 -4.32 -5.45
N GLN A 73 -2.43 -5.09 -4.80
CA GLN A 73 -0.98 -4.92 -4.88
C GLN A 73 -0.42 -5.22 -6.28
N GLU A 74 -0.99 -6.21 -6.97
CA GLU A 74 -0.49 -6.66 -8.28
C GLU A 74 -1.07 -5.89 -9.46
N HIS A 75 -2.28 -5.33 -9.33
CA HIS A 75 -3.04 -4.80 -10.47
C HIS A 75 -3.60 -3.39 -10.29
N VAL A 76 -3.67 -2.87 -9.07
CA VAL A 76 -4.18 -1.52 -8.80
C VAL A 76 -3.02 -0.58 -8.48
N GLU A 77 -2.19 -0.99 -7.52
CA GLU A 77 -0.97 -0.28 -7.16
C GLU A 77 0.03 -0.30 -8.32
N ALA A 78 0.78 0.79 -8.43
CA ALA A 78 1.86 0.90 -9.40
C ALA A 78 3.13 1.34 -8.69
N THR A 79 4.26 0.75 -9.08
CA THR A 79 5.55 0.96 -8.40
C THR A 79 6.55 1.59 -9.37
N LEU A 80 7.21 2.66 -8.92
CA LEU A 80 8.44 3.17 -9.53
C LEU A 80 9.64 2.66 -8.74
N ILE A 81 10.67 2.22 -9.45
CA ILE A 81 11.94 1.80 -8.88
C ILE A 81 13.04 2.79 -9.25
N ALA A 82 13.95 3.01 -8.31
CA ALA A 82 15.18 3.77 -8.50
C ALA A 82 16.36 2.98 -7.96
N GLU A 83 17.48 3.04 -8.69
CA GLU A 83 18.76 2.57 -8.19
C GLU A 83 19.34 3.62 -7.24
N VAL A 84 19.66 3.20 -6.03
CA VAL A 84 20.32 4.02 -5.01
C VAL A 84 21.83 3.78 -5.11
N PRO A 85 22.61 4.81 -5.49
CA PRO A 85 24.05 4.63 -5.62
C PRO A 85 24.69 4.44 -4.24
N ALA A 86 25.73 3.61 -4.16
CA ALA A 86 26.40 3.26 -2.90
C ALA A 86 26.93 4.49 -2.13
N ASN A 87 27.27 5.57 -2.84
CA ASN A 87 27.72 6.83 -2.25
C ASN A 87 26.62 7.59 -1.49
N ALA A 88 25.34 7.27 -1.67
CA ALA A 88 24.25 7.80 -0.86
C ALA A 88 24.30 7.29 0.59
N ARG A 89 25.01 6.18 0.85
CA ARG A 89 25.24 5.61 2.19
C ARG A 89 23.94 5.38 2.98
N LEU A 90 22.87 4.95 2.31
CA LEU A 90 21.64 4.56 3.00
C LEU A 90 21.92 3.31 3.84
N GLY A 91 21.61 3.37 5.14
CA GLY A 91 21.75 2.19 5.99
C GLY A 91 20.77 1.08 5.60
N ARG A 92 21.13 -0.18 5.86
CA ARG A 92 20.28 -1.34 5.56
C ARG A 92 18.87 -1.24 6.17
N HIS A 93 18.75 -0.61 7.33
CA HIS A 93 17.51 -0.50 8.10
C HIS A 93 17.07 0.95 8.32
N VAL A 94 17.09 1.77 7.26
CA VAL A 94 16.63 3.16 7.37
C VAL A 94 15.10 3.22 7.47
N PRO A 95 14.56 3.94 8.47
CA PRO A 95 13.11 4.14 8.57
C PRO A 95 12.55 4.86 7.34
N ARG A 96 11.36 4.45 6.88
CA ARG A 96 10.65 5.06 5.75
C ARG A 96 10.56 6.59 5.85
N GLN A 97 10.22 7.09 7.04
CA GLN A 97 10.07 8.53 7.28
C GLN A 97 11.38 9.28 7.06
N SER A 98 12.53 8.70 7.42
CA SER A 98 13.84 9.27 7.17
C SER A 98 14.14 9.37 5.67
N ILE A 99 13.83 8.33 4.89
CA ILE A 99 14.00 8.36 3.43
C ILE A 99 13.15 9.47 2.80
N LEU A 100 11.88 9.56 3.21
CA LEU A 100 10.98 10.59 2.68
C LEU A 100 11.46 12.00 3.05
N HIS A 101 11.90 12.20 4.29
CA HIS A 101 12.44 13.48 4.75
C HIS A 101 13.69 13.89 3.95
N GLU A 102 14.61 12.96 3.70
CA GLU A 102 15.81 13.22 2.91
C GLU A 102 15.50 13.49 1.43
N LEU A 103 14.52 12.79 0.85
CA LEU A 103 14.02 13.09 -0.49
C LEU A 103 13.43 14.50 -0.55
N VAL A 104 12.59 14.88 0.41
CA VAL A 104 12.01 16.23 0.43
C VAL A 104 13.11 17.28 0.56
N ALA A 105 14.00 17.15 1.55
CA ALA A 105 15.08 18.10 1.77
C ALA A 105 15.98 18.28 0.53
N GLY A 106 16.27 17.20 -0.20
CA GLY A 106 17.10 17.25 -1.41
C GLY A 106 16.43 17.90 -2.62
N ASN A 107 15.10 18.02 -2.63
CA ASN A 107 14.32 18.45 -3.81
C ASN A 107 13.48 19.72 -3.57
N THR A 108 13.70 20.44 -2.45
CA THR A 108 13.03 21.72 -2.15
C THR A 108 13.99 22.92 -2.05
N PRO A 109 14.91 23.15 -3.01
CA PRO A 109 15.76 24.34 -2.98
C PRO A 109 14.96 25.63 -3.28
N ASP A 110 13.86 25.52 -4.04
CA ASP A 110 13.02 26.60 -4.52
C ASP A 110 11.52 26.32 -4.25
N GLU A 111 10.68 27.34 -4.46
CA GLU A 111 9.22 27.20 -4.27
C GLU A 111 8.60 26.18 -5.23
N ALA A 112 9.11 26.07 -6.46
CA ALA A 112 8.63 25.06 -7.40
C ALA A 112 8.95 23.63 -6.90
N GLY A 113 10.14 23.42 -6.33
CA GLY A 113 10.53 22.18 -5.67
C GLY A 113 9.63 21.84 -4.47
N LYS A 114 9.29 22.83 -3.64
CA LYS A 114 8.34 22.65 -2.52
C LYS A 114 6.96 22.20 -3.01
N VAL A 115 6.41 22.86 -4.03
CA VAL A 115 5.12 22.49 -4.62
C VAL A 115 5.17 21.07 -5.20
N ARG A 116 6.26 20.76 -5.93
CA ARG A 116 6.47 19.43 -6.52
C ARG A 116 6.56 18.34 -5.45
N MET A 117 7.32 18.56 -4.38
CA MET A 117 7.45 17.58 -3.30
C MET A 117 6.19 17.45 -2.46
N LYS A 118 5.40 18.52 -2.30
CA LYS A 118 4.06 18.43 -1.67
C LYS A 118 3.13 17.52 -2.48
N ARG A 119 3.17 17.62 -3.82
CA ARG A 119 2.45 16.70 -4.71
C ARG A 119 2.98 15.27 -4.59
N PHE A 120 4.31 15.08 -4.58
CA PHE A 120 4.93 13.77 -4.40
C PHE A 120 4.45 13.08 -3.13
N ILE A 121 4.49 13.76 -1.99
CA ILE A 121 4.05 13.19 -0.71
C ILE A 121 2.56 12.80 -0.76
N LYS A 122 1.72 13.60 -1.44
CA LYS A 122 0.29 13.31 -1.60
C LYS A 122 0.05 12.07 -2.47
N ASP A 123 0.87 11.89 -3.50
CA ASP A 123 0.71 10.85 -4.51
C ASP A 123 1.29 9.49 -4.06
N VAL A 124 2.32 9.51 -3.21
CA VAL A 124 3.04 8.31 -2.77
C VAL A 124 2.33 7.61 -1.61
N GLN A 125 2.01 6.34 -1.81
CA GLN A 125 1.39 5.48 -0.80
C GLN A 125 2.43 4.78 0.07
N ARG A 126 3.52 4.25 -0.52
CA ARG A 126 4.60 3.56 0.20
C ARG A 126 5.98 3.83 -0.38
N ILE A 127 6.99 3.90 0.49
CA ILE A 127 8.41 3.89 0.09
C ILE A 127 9.10 2.74 0.82
N ILE A 128 9.91 1.98 0.07
CA ILE A 128 10.60 0.79 0.54
C ILE A 128 12.02 0.83 0.00
N PHE A 129 12.99 0.61 0.88
CA PHE A 129 14.36 0.35 0.48
C PHE A 129 14.67 -1.10 0.80
N ASP A 130 15.25 -1.83 -0.15
CA ASP A 130 15.63 -3.24 0.01
C ASP A 130 16.81 -3.46 0.96
N GLY A 131 17.53 -2.39 1.30
CA GLY A 131 18.71 -2.42 2.17
C GLY A 131 20.02 -2.48 1.40
N GLU A 132 19.98 -2.51 0.07
CA GLU A 132 21.13 -2.65 -0.81
C GLU A 132 21.20 -1.49 -1.81
N HIS A 133 20.36 -1.52 -2.85
CA HIS A 133 20.46 -0.56 -3.95
C HIS A 133 19.12 -0.24 -4.60
N THR A 134 17.99 -0.77 -4.14
CA THR A 134 16.69 -0.55 -4.79
C THR A 134 15.76 0.23 -3.86
N LEU A 135 15.37 1.41 -4.32
CA LEU A 135 14.28 2.19 -3.75
C LEU A 135 13.02 1.94 -4.57
N SER A 136 11.95 1.47 -3.91
CA SER A 136 10.62 1.33 -4.49
C SER A 136 9.67 2.38 -3.93
N VAL A 137 8.99 3.06 -4.82
CA VAL A 137 7.98 4.07 -4.53
C VAL A 137 6.65 3.57 -5.10
N VAL A 138 5.72 3.22 -4.23
CA VAL A 138 4.40 2.67 -4.56
C VAL A 138 3.37 3.79 -4.54
N PHE A 139 2.51 3.79 -5.54
CA PHE A 139 1.44 4.76 -5.75
C PHE A 139 0.11 4.03 -5.88
N MET A 140 -0.99 4.72 -5.53
CA MET A 140 -2.34 4.14 -5.52
C MET A 140 -2.86 3.77 -6.90
N SER A 141 -2.36 4.39 -7.97
CA SER A 141 -2.81 4.11 -9.32
C SER A 141 -1.75 4.38 -10.39
N HIS A 142 -1.87 3.65 -11.51
CA HIS A 142 -1.02 3.84 -12.68
C HIS A 142 -1.09 5.25 -13.28
N ARG A 143 -2.23 5.94 -13.17
CA ARG A 143 -2.39 7.31 -13.71
C ARG A 143 -1.48 8.29 -13.00
N THR A 144 -1.40 8.17 -11.68
CA THR A 144 -0.52 8.99 -10.86
C THR A 144 0.94 8.67 -11.14
N VAL A 145 1.28 7.39 -11.30
CA VAL A 145 2.65 6.96 -11.63
C VAL A 145 3.16 7.54 -12.95
N ALA A 146 2.33 7.63 -13.98
CA ALA A 146 2.73 8.13 -15.28
C ALA A 146 3.33 9.55 -15.23
N GLN A 147 2.98 10.35 -14.22
CA GLN A 147 3.50 11.71 -14.03
C GLN A 147 4.89 11.73 -13.38
N TRP A 148 5.29 10.62 -12.77
CA TRP A 148 6.52 10.45 -12.02
C TRP A 148 7.51 9.51 -12.71
N ASP A 149 7.10 8.81 -13.77
CA ASP A 149 8.00 7.98 -14.57
C ASP A 149 9.07 8.83 -15.26
N GLY A 150 10.33 8.38 -15.18
CA GLY A 150 11.50 9.12 -15.65
C GLY A 150 11.92 10.30 -14.77
N ALA A 151 11.18 10.61 -13.71
CA ALA A 151 11.49 11.74 -12.83
C ALA A 151 12.83 11.52 -12.12
N VAL A 152 13.62 12.60 -12.01
CA VAL A 152 14.87 12.59 -11.25
C VAL A 152 14.63 13.25 -9.89
N LEU A 153 14.98 12.54 -8.81
CA LEU A 153 14.94 13.01 -7.44
C LEU A 153 16.34 13.05 -6.83
N ARG A 154 16.57 13.97 -5.91
CA ARG A 154 17.80 14.02 -5.11
C ARG A 154 17.63 13.30 -3.77
N LEU A 155 18.58 12.43 -3.44
CA LEU A 155 18.70 11.80 -2.12
C LEU A 155 20.14 11.95 -1.65
N ARG A 156 20.37 12.65 -0.52
CA ARG A 156 21.71 12.92 0.03
C ARG A 156 22.71 13.46 -1.01
N GLY A 157 22.24 14.37 -1.87
CA GLY A 157 23.01 14.96 -2.96
C GLY A 157 23.11 14.11 -4.24
N GLN A 158 22.72 12.84 -4.20
CA GLN A 158 22.76 11.93 -5.34
C GLN A 158 21.48 12.00 -6.17
N SER A 159 21.59 11.83 -7.49
CA SER A 159 20.44 11.75 -8.38
C SER A 159 19.92 10.32 -8.46
N LEU A 160 18.64 10.15 -8.22
CA LEU A 160 17.87 8.92 -8.38
C LEU A 160 16.90 9.13 -9.54
N ARG A 161 16.91 8.24 -10.53
CA ARG A 161 15.90 8.26 -11.59
C ARG A 161 14.85 7.20 -11.30
N LEU A 162 13.59 7.63 -11.28
CA LEU A 162 12.44 6.75 -11.12
C LEU A 162 12.06 6.11 -12.45
N HIS A 163 11.80 4.81 -12.43
CA HIS A 163 11.39 4.02 -13.59
C HIS A 163 10.23 3.12 -13.23
N LEU A 164 9.24 2.99 -14.11
CA LEU A 164 8.15 2.05 -13.89
C LEU A 164 8.67 0.61 -13.75
N LEU A 165 8.21 -0.08 -12.70
CA LEU A 165 8.48 -1.50 -12.48
C LEU A 165 8.01 -2.29 -13.72
N GLY A 166 8.96 -2.93 -14.43
CA GLY A 166 8.71 -3.60 -15.71
C GLY A 166 9.45 -2.98 -16.91
N ALA A 167 9.94 -1.74 -16.77
CA ALA A 167 10.97 -1.23 -17.66
C ALA A 167 12.26 -2.03 -17.41
N HIS A 168 12.80 -2.69 -18.43
CA HIS A 168 14.02 -3.47 -18.32
C HIS A 168 15.20 -2.52 -18.06
N VAL A 169 15.57 -2.32 -16.79
CA VAL A 169 16.80 -1.63 -16.41
C VAL A 169 17.85 -2.68 -16.02
N PRO A 170 19.02 -2.74 -16.71
CA PRO A 170 20.09 -3.64 -16.34
C PRO A 170 20.54 -3.40 -14.89
N GLY A 171 20.61 -4.45 -14.07
CA GLY A 171 21.13 -4.38 -12.68
C GLY A 171 20.07 -4.30 -11.56
N LEU A 172 18.78 -4.17 -11.88
CA LEU A 172 17.73 -4.15 -10.85
C LEU A 172 17.25 -5.58 -10.54
N ALA A 173 17.49 -6.04 -9.31
CA ALA A 173 16.92 -7.28 -8.81
C ALA A 173 15.39 -7.17 -8.79
N ARG A 174 14.69 -8.16 -9.37
CA ARG A 174 13.23 -8.26 -9.23
C ARG A 174 12.90 -8.39 -7.75
N LEU A 175 12.25 -7.37 -7.19
CA LEU A 175 11.67 -7.50 -5.87
C LEU A 175 10.64 -8.63 -5.91
N ARG A 176 11.00 -9.74 -5.28
CA ARG A 176 10.02 -10.74 -4.86
C ARG A 176 9.19 -10.03 -3.81
N PHE A 177 8.00 -9.57 -4.19
CA PHE A 177 6.98 -9.18 -3.23
C PHE A 177 6.91 -10.29 -2.18
N TRP A 178 7.27 -9.95 -0.95
CA TRP A 178 7.18 -10.88 0.16
C TRP A 178 5.69 -11.12 0.39
N PRO A 179 5.15 -12.35 0.22
CA PRO A 179 3.80 -12.60 0.66
C PRO A 179 3.84 -12.55 2.19
N ALA A 180 3.06 -11.65 2.77
CA ALA A 180 2.77 -11.73 4.18
C ALA A 180 2.12 -13.11 4.45
N ILE A 181 2.85 -13.95 5.19
CA ILE A 181 2.36 -15.14 5.90
C ILE A 181 1.79 -16.23 4.98
N THR A 182 2.62 -17.21 4.64
CA THR A 182 2.14 -18.54 4.25
C THR A 182 1.30 -19.14 5.37
N LEU A 183 -0.02 -19.18 5.16
CA LEU A 183 -1.00 -19.95 5.93
C LEU A 183 -0.83 -21.46 5.69
N SER A 184 0.37 -21.99 5.93
CA SER A 184 0.67 -23.43 5.85
C SER A 184 1.36 -23.99 7.10
N GLY A 185 1.43 -23.21 8.19
CA GLY A 185 2.02 -23.66 9.45
C GLY A 185 1.05 -24.23 10.49
N LEU A 186 -0.26 -24.32 10.22
CA LEU A 186 -1.28 -24.61 11.24
C LEU A 186 -2.14 -25.85 11.00
N LEU A 187 -1.68 -26.78 10.14
CA LEU A 187 -2.25 -28.12 10.03
C LEU A 187 -1.12 -29.14 9.95
N GLY A 188 -0.56 -29.54 11.10
CA GLY A 188 0.51 -30.53 11.08
C GLY A 188 1.28 -30.78 12.38
N ARG A 189 0.60 -30.92 13.53
CA ARG A 189 1.07 -31.79 14.61
C ARG A 189 -0.02 -32.02 15.66
N MET A 190 -0.72 -33.14 15.52
CA MET A 190 -1.34 -33.85 16.64
C MET A 190 -0.25 -34.25 17.65
N GLY A 191 -0.57 -34.20 18.94
CA GLY A 191 0.29 -34.71 20.01
C GLY A 191 -0.13 -34.24 21.39
N SER A 192 -1.07 -34.97 21.97
CA SER A 192 -1.47 -34.98 23.38
C SER A 192 -0.37 -34.56 24.38
N THR A 193 -0.62 -33.54 25.20
CA THR A 193 -0.25 -33.53 26.63
C THR A 193 -1.16 -32.54 27.36
N GLN A 194 -1.82 -33.01 28.43
CA GLN A 194 -2.64 -32.23 29.35
C GLN A 194 -1.87 -31.01 29.87
N PHE A 195 -2.52 -29.84 29.93
CA PHE A 195 -2.05 -28.77 30.81
C PHE A 195 -3.22 -27.95 31.37
N ASN A 196 -3.01 -27.57 32.62
CA ASN A 196 -3.98 -27.30 33.67
C ASN A 196 -4.65 -25.92 33.53
N ARG A 197 -5.93 -25.83 33.95
CA ARG A 197 -6.64 -24.56 34.14
C ARG A 197 -6.06 -23.83 35.35
N SER A 198 -5.50 -22.64 35.16
CA SER A 198 -5.45 -21.60 36.21
C SER A 198 -4.90 -20.30 35.65
N ASN A 199 -5.66 -19.23 35.91
CA ASN A 199 -5.28 -17.81 35.93
C ASN A 199 -5.45 -16.98 34.65
N TYR A 200 -6.62 -16.32 34.62
CA TYR A 200 -6.84 -15.01 34.03
C TYR A 200 -5.76 -14.00 34.47
N SER A 201 -5.12 -13.34 33.51
CA SER A 201 -4.77 -11.92 33.65
C SER A 201 -4.81 -11.23 32.30
N LYS A 202 -5.64 -10.19 32.23
CA LYS A 202 -5.85 -9.27 31.10
C LYS A 202 -4.52 -8.69 30.59
N THR A 203 -4.28 -8.77 29.29
CA THR A 203 -3.66 -7.71 28.47
C THR A 203 -3.80 -8.08 26.99
N SER A 204 -4.75 -7.46 26.30
CA SER A 204 -4.88 -7.51 24.84
C SER A 204 -3.86 -6.56 24.21
N PRO A 205 -2.97 -6.98 23.30
CA PRO A 205 -2.16 -6.04 22.53
C PRO A 205 -3.03 -5.38 21.44
N LYS A 206 -3.13 -4.05 21.53
CA LYS A 206 -3.73 -3.18 20.51
C LYS A 206 -2.85 -3.20 19.25
N PHE A 207 -3.46 -3.52 18.11
CA PHE A 207 -2.88 -3.26 16.79
C PHE A 207 -2.84 -1.74 16.54
N PRO A 208 -1.69 -1.14 16.21
CA PRO A 208 -1.64 0.29 15.92
C PRO A 208 -1.99 0.56 14.45
N TYR A 209 -2.97 1.45 14.28
CA TYR A 209 -3.35 2.09 13.03
C TYR A 209 -2.28 3.08 12.56
N TRP A 210 -2.24 3.22 11.24
CA TRP A 210 -1.49 4.21 10.47
C TRP A 210 -1.87 5.66 10.85
N MET A 211 -0.85 6.49 11.04
CA MET A 211 -0.85 7.95 10.87
C MET A 211 0.41 8.34 10.10
#